data_AF-A0A950GFB5-F1
#
_entry.id   AF-A0A950GFB5-F1
#
_cell.length_a   1.000
_cell.length_b   1.000
_cell.length_c   1.000
_cell.angle_alpha   90.00
_cell.angle_beta   90.00
_cell.angle_gamma   90.00
#
_symmetry.space_group_name_H-M   'P 1'
#
loop_
_entity.id
_entity.type
_entity.pdbx_description
1 polymer ?
#
loop_
_entity_poly.entity_id
_entity_poly.type
_entity_poly.pdbx_seq_one_letter_code
_entity_poly.pdbx_strand_id
1 'polypeptide(L)'
;MTRFAPSQPDLFAPSAEPEPQRDPLAELEALLRRLRAEEEMPWADAAGAMAEELHALGLARSAGPPGEALAAAILQETERLLAASD
;
A
#
# COMPACT_ATOMS: atom_id res chain seq x y z
N MET A 1 -34.95 9.33 -32.57
CA MET A 1 -33.92 8.28 -32.64
C MET A 1 -32.78 8.74 -31.74
N THR A 2 -32.80 8.29 -30.50
CA THR A 2 -31.90 8.76 -29.44
C THR A 2 -31.40 7.52 -28.72
N ARG A 3 -30.07 7.37 -28.62
CA ARG A 3 -29.33 6.72 -27.52
C ARG A 3 -27.88 6.48 -27.97
N PHE A 4 -27.09 7.55 -28.06
CA PHE A 4 -25.66 7.45 -27.76
C PHE A 4 -25.53 7.59 -26.25
N ALA A 5 -24.95 6.60 -25.59
CA ALA A 5 -24.69 6.63 -24.16
C ALA A 5 -23.53 7.60 -23.88
N PRO A 6 -23.70 8.63 -23.04
CA PRO A 6 -22.66 9.63 -22.81
C PRO A 6 -21.79 9.19 -21.63
N SER A 7 -20.82 8.29 -21.86
CA SER A 7 -19.76 7.99 -20.86
C SER A 7 -18.74 6.95 -21.31
N GLN A 8 -18.32 6.93 -22.59
CA GLN A 8 -17.08 6.21 -22.91
C GLN A 8 -15.89 7.09 -22.54
N PRO A 9 -15.05 6.68 -21.56
CA PRO A 9 -13.83 7.41 -21.26
C PRO A 9 -12.94 7.41 -22.50
N ASP A 10 -12.46 8.60 -22.88
CA ASP A 10 -11.61 8.81 -24.04
C ASP A 10 -10.25 8.13 -23.82
N LEU A 11 -9.97 7.09 -24.60
CA LEU A 11 -8.72 6.32 -24.56
C LEU A 11 -7.50 7.12 -25.04
N PHE A 12 -7.73 8.28 -25.65
CA PHE A 12 -6.68 9.16 -26.16
C PHE A 12 -6.54 10.43 -25.32
N ALA A 13 -7.30 10.55 -24.22
CA ALA A 13 -7.06 11.60 -23.24
C ALA A 13 -5.64 11.42 -22.68
N PRO A 14 -4.83 12.49 -22.58
CA PRO A 14 -3.53 12.40 -21.94
C PRO A 14 -3.73 11.81 -20.54
N SER A 15 -3.02 10.70 -20.29
CA SER A 15 -3.00 10.04 -18.98
C SER A 15 -2.75 11.11 -17.92
N ALA A 16 -3.55 11.10 -16.86
CA ALA A 16 -3.33 11.98 -15.71
C ALA A 16 -1.85 11.96 -15.32
N GLU A 17 -1.29 13.14 -15.05
CA GLU A 17 0.10 13.30 -14.65
C GLU A 17 0.44 12.27 -13.56
N PRO A 18 1.60 11.59 -13.63
CA PRO A 18 1.99 10.65 -12.60
C PRO A 18 1.98 11.40 -11.27
N GLU A 19 1.23 10.87 -10.28
CA GLU A 19 1.25 11.41 -8.93
C GLU A 19 2.71 11.58 -8.48
N PRO A 20 3.05 12.62 -7.71
CA PRO A 20 4.41 12.85 -7.26
C PRO A 20 4.92 11.56 -6.60
N GLN A 21 5.89 10.93 -7.26
CA GLN A 21 6.43 9.64 -6.84
C GLN A 21 7.13 9.87 -5.50
N ARG A 22 6.41 9.52 -4.43
CA ARG A 22 6.95 9.58 -3.07
C ARG A 22 8.12 8.61 -2.99
N ASP A 23 9.13 8.97 -2.19
CA ASP A 23 10.30 8.14 -1.98
C ASP A 23 9.84 6.80 -1.37
N PRO A 24 10.01 5.67 -2.07
CA PRO A 24 9.52 4.39 -1.60
C PRO A 24 10.09 3.97 -0.25
N LEU A 25 11.32 4.39 0.09
CA LEU A 25 11.90 4.13 1.41
C LEU A 25 11.22 4.95 2.49
N ALA A 26 10.95 6.23 2.24
CA ALA A 26 10.25 7.10 3.18
C ALA A 26 8.83 6.59 3.46
N GLU A 27 8.14 6.05 2.44
CA GLU A 27 6.82 5.45 2.60
C GLU A 27 6.88 4.17 3.44
N LEU A 28 7.83 3.28 3.19
CA LEU A 28 8.04 2.07 3.98
C LEU A 28 8.37 2.40 5.45
N GLU A 29 9.23 3.39 5.69
CA GLU A 29 9.55 3.85 7.05
C GLU A 29 8.34 4.44 7.77
N ALA A 30 7.52 5.22 7.06
CA ALA A 30 6.29 5.78 7.61
C ALA A 30 5.27 4.70 7.97
N LEU A 31 5.10 3.71 7.09
CA LEU A 31 4.22 2.57 7.32
C LEU A 31 4.67 1.76 8.54
N LEU A 32 5.97 1.40 8.62
CA LEU A 32 6.51 0.67 9.77
C LEU A 32 6.36 1.45 11.07
N ARG A 33 6.60 2.77 11.05
CA ARG A 33 6.43 3.63 12.23
C ARG A 33 4.98 3.68 12.69
N ARG A 34 4.03 3.74 11.75
CA ARG A 34 2.60 3.68 12.05
C ARG A 34 2.26 2.37 12.74
N LEU A 35 2.62 1.22 12.15
CA LEU A 35 2.29 -0.10 12.71
C LEU A 35 2.89 -0.32 14.11
N ARG A 36 4.12 0.12 14.35
CA ARG A 36 4.76 0.04 15.67
C ARG A 36 4.09 0.89 16.75
N ALA A 37 3.34 1.91 16.36
CA ALA A 37 2.61 2.75 17.30
C ALA A 37 1.25 2.14 17.66
N GLU A 38 0.79 1.13 16.93
CA GLU A 38 -0.49 0.46 17.18
C GLU A 38 -0.31 -0.68 18.20
N GLU A 39 -1.29 -0.81 19.09
CA GLU A 39 -1.38 -1.92 20.05
C GLU A 39 -2.13 -3.12 19.44
N GLU A 40 -3.10 -2.85 18.57
CA GLU A 40 -3.98 -3.81 17.91
C GLU A 40 -4.00 -3.59 16.39
N MET A 41 -4.52 -4.56 15.63
CA MET A 41 -4.57 -4.48 14.18
C MET A 41 -5.35 -3.24 13.70
N PRO A 42 -4.75 -2.30 12.94
CA PRO A 42 -5.43 -1.07 12.52
C PRO A 42 -6.46 -1.32 11.40
N TRP A 43 -6.47 -2.51 10.80
CA TRP A 43 -7.38 -2.89 9.73
C TRP A 43 -8.53 -3.74 10.26
N ALA A 44 -9.73 -3.47 9.74
CA ALA A 44 -10.96 -4.14 10.18
C ALA A 44 -11.05 -5.63 9.77
N ASP A 45 -10.29 -6.04 8.75
CA ASP A 45 -10.26 -7.42 8.26
C ASP A 45 -8.89 -7.82 7.70
N ALA A 46 -8.72 -9.13 7.48
CA ALA A 46 -7.49 -9.71 6.92
C ALA A 46 -7.21 -9.26 5.48
N ALA A 47 -8.24 -8.82 4.73
CA ALA A 47 -8.06 -8.32 3.37
C ALA A 47 -7.37 -6.94 3.37
N GLY A 48 -7.71 -6.08 4.33
CA GLY A 48 -7.06 -4.79 4.55
C GLY A 48 -5.58 -4.95 4.92
N ALA A 49 -5.26 -5.89 5.82
CA ALA A 49 -3.88 -6.21 6.18
C ALA A 49 -3.08 -6.70 4.97
N MET A 50 -3.63 -7.65 4.19
CA MET A 50 -2.99 -8.19 2.99
C MET A 50 -2.75 -7.12 1.91
N ALA A 51 -3.68 -6.18 1.72
CA ALA A 51 -3.51 -5.10 0.76
C ALA A 51 -2.30 -4.21 1.09
N GLU A 52 -2.07 -3.97 2.37
CA GLU A 52 -0.96 -3.15 2.86
C GLU A 52 0.37 -3.89 2.80
N GLU A 53 0.39 -5.20 3.06
CA GLU A 53 1.56 -6.05 2.82
C GLU A 53 1.96 -6.06 1.34
N LEU A 54 0.98 -6.22 0.43
CA LEU A 54 1.22 -6.17 -1.02
C LEU A 54 1.75 -4.79 -1.46
N HIS A 55 1.24 -3.72 -0.86
CA HIS A 55 1.73 -2.38 -1.11
C HIS A 55 3.20 -2.22 -0.64
N ALA A 56 3.53 -2.65 0.57
CA ALA A 56 4.89 -2.63 1.10
C ALA A 56 5.86 -3.44 0.22
N LEU A 57 5.45 -4.62 -0.26
CA LEU A 57 6.25 -5.43 -1.18
C LEU A 57 6.47 -4.73 -2.53
N GLY A 58 5.45 -4.03 -3.04
CA GLY A 58 5.56 -3.22 -4.25
C GLY A 58 6.58 -2.09 -4.10
N LEU A 59 6.55 -1.38 -2.97
CA LEU A 59 7.52 -0.32 -2.64
C LEU A 59 8.93 -0.89 -2.48
N ALA A 60 9.09 -2.00 -1.75
CA ALA A 60 10.37 -2.65 -1.53
C ALA A 60 11.06 -3.05 -2.83
N ARG A 61 10.30 -3.60 -3.79
CA ARG A 61 10.82 -3.95 -5.12
C ARG A 61 11.42 -2.75 -5.85
N SER A 62 10.85 -1.56 -5.67
CA SER A 62 11.37 -0.33 -6.28
C SER A 62 12.56 0.28 -5.53
N ALA A 63 12.66 0.04 -4.21
CA ALA A 63 13.69 0.58 -3.33
C ALA A 63 14.97 -0.29 -3.22
N GLY A 64 14.91 -1.57 -3.61
CA GLY A 64 16.03 -2.50 -3.51
C GLY A 64 16.29 -3.00 -2.07
N PRO A 65 17.52 -3.43 -1.74
CA PRO A 65 17.80 -4.13 -0.48
C PRO A 65 17.37 -3.41 0.81
N PRO A 66 17.53 -2.07 0.94
CA PRO A 66 17.03 -1.37 2.12
C PRO A 66 15.50 -1.41 2.23
N GLY A 67 14.79 -1.39 1.09
CA GLY A 67 13.35 -1.53 1.05
C GLY A 67 12.88 -2.94 1.40
N GLU A 68 13.59 -3.97 0.95
CA GLU A 68 13.33 -5.37 1.32
C GLU A 68 13.44 -5.58 2.84
N ALA A 69 14.47 -4.99 3.47
CA ALA A 69 14.63 -5.04 4.92
C ALA A 69 13.46 -4.36 5.67
N LEU A 70 12.99 -3.22 5.17
CA LEU A 70 11.83 -2.52 5.74
C LEU A 70 10.53 -3.29 5.54
N ALA A 71 10.30 -3.86 4.35
CA ALA A 71 9.13 -4.70 4.10
C ALA A 71 9.11 -5.93 5.00
N ALA A 72 10.25 -6.62 5.19
CA ALA A 72 10.33 -7.74 6.12
C ALA A 72 9.96 -7.33 7.56
N ALA A 73 10.39 -6.14 8.00
CA ALA A 73 10.00 -5.61 9.31
C ALA A 73 8.50 -5.26 9.39
N ILE A 74 7.90 -4.78 8.30
CA ILE A 74 6.45 -4.52 8.21
C ILE A 74 5.66 -5.81 8.34
N LEU A 75 6.02 -6.88 7.61
CA LEU A 75 5.33 -8.17 7.73
C LEU A 75 5.40 -8.72 9.16
N GLN A 76 6.57 -8.66 9.80
CA GLN A 76 6.72 -9.11 11.20
C GLN A 76 5.84 -8.31 12.17
N GLU A 77 5.74 -6.99 11.97
CA GLU A 77 4.89 -6.14 12.81
C GLU A 77 3.41 -6.44 12.59
N THR A 78 2.99 -6.65 11.34
CA THR A 78 1.62 -7.08 11.01
C THR A 78 1.28 -8.41 11.66
N GLU A 79 2.19 -9.41 11.59
CA GLU A 79 2.00 -10.70 12.25
C GLU A 79 1.87 -10.56 13.78
N ARG A 80 2.69 -9.70 14.40
CA ARG A 80 2.57 -9.40 15.84
C ARG A 80 1.20 -8.82 16.19
N LEU A 81 0.72 -7.85 15.41
CA LEU A 81 -0.57 -7.20 15.62
C LEU A 81 -1.74 -8.17 15.42
N LEU A 82 -1.62 -9.08 14.44
CA LEU A 82 -2.61 -10.14 14.22
C LEU A 82 -2.69 -11.07 15.42
N ALA A 83 -1.54 -11.53 15.92
CA ALA A 83 -1.48 -12.41 17.08
C ALA A 83 -1.96 -11.75 18.39
N ALA A 84 -1.95 -10.41 18.46
CA ALA A 84 -2.49 -9.66 19.60
C ALA A 84 -4.02 -9.44 19.52
N SER A 85 -4.61 -9.67 18.35
CA SER A 85 -6.04 -9.44 18.09
C SER A 85 -6.90 -10.72 18.20
N ASP A 86 -6.26 -11.89 18.35
CA ASP A 86 -6.88 -13.21 18.60
C ASP A 86 -6.97 -13.53 20.11
#